data_AF-A0A7S3VEY5-F1
#
_entry.id   AF-A0A7S3VEY5-F1
#
_cell.length_a   1.000
_cell.length_b   1.000
_cell.length_c   1.000
_cell.angle_alpha   90.00
_cell.angle_beta   90.00
_cell.angle_gamma   90.00
#
_symmetry.space_group_name_H-M   'P 1'
#
loop_
_entity.id
_entity.type
_entity.pdbx_description
1 polymer ?
#
loop_
_entity_poly.entity_id
_entity_poly.type
_entity_poly.pdbx_seq_one_letter_code
_entity_poly.pdbx_strand_id
1 'polypeptide(L)'
;MVLSDVIGDPLDLIASGPTVKDKSTYADAWNLVERYGLEEEGKFSLLSETLDVLRNGRDIEANDNANDNANENQNQEADDARVANSDTVLVGNNALAVTAAAQEAERLGYNPVILGTTIEGEAAHIANVYVSMAEQLQKSASASSTSSFPIASLPAALIAGGETTVTLSPENTGLGGRNQEIGLAAALKLKNCGLRNIVLASIGTDGTDGPTDAAGAVVDGGIIDRIEFYANEHEHEHEHKHLQSGEDALRDHDSYTFLDRSKDEYSGLIKTGATG
;
A
#
# COMPACT_ATOMS: atom_id res chain seq x y z
N MET A 1 23.25 3.01 -1.71
CA MET A 1 22.11 3.68 -1.04
C MET A 1 20.83 3.23 -1.71
N VAL A 2 19.78 2.94 -0.95
CA VAL A 2 18.52 2.38 -1.43
C VAL A 2 17.35 3.21 -0.89
N LEU A 3 16.40 3.53 -1.76
CA LEU A 3 15.08 4.03 -1.40
C LEU A 3 14.10 2.90 -1.71
N SER A 4 13.50 2.32 -0.67
CA SER A 4 12.64 1.14 -0.81
C SER A 4 11.19 1.55 -1.04
N ASP A 5 10.61 1.04 -2.11
CA ASP A 5 9.18 1.04 -2.43
C ASP A 5 8.53 -0.34 -2.19
N VAL A 6 9.28 -1.30 -1.64
CA VAL A 6 8.81 -2.67 -1.40
C VAL A 6 8.52 -2.89 0.08
N ILE A 7 7.33 -3.39 0.40
CA ILE A 7 6.95 -3.72 1.77
C ILE A 7 7.92 -4.75 2.38
N GLY A 8 8.40 -4.43 3.59
CA GLY A 8 9.36 -5.25 4.33
C GLY A 8 10.83 -5.04 3.95
N ASP A 9 11.11 -4.16 2.98
CA ASP A 9 12.46 -3.81 2.51
C ASP A 9 13.37 -5.00 2.10
N PRO A 10 12.85 -6.03 1.37
CA PRO A 10 13.67 -7.12 0.88
C PRO A 10 14.66 -6.64 -0.19
N LEU A 11 15.92 -6.42 0.22
CA LEU A 11 16.97 -5.85 -0.64
C LEU A 11 17.27 -6.67 -1.90
N ASP A 12 16.99 -7.97 -1.86
CA ASP A 12 17.13 -8.91 -2.98
C ASP A 12 16.04 -8.74 -4.03
N LEU A 13 14.86 -8.26 -3.64
CA LEU A 13 13.78 -7.92 -4.58
C LEU A 13 13.91 -6.50 -5.13
N ILE A 14 14.40 -5.54 -4.32
CA ILE A 14 14.55 -4.15 -4.74
C ILE A 14 15.56 -4.07 -5.89
N ALA A 15 15.07 -3.68 -7.07
CA ALA A 15 15.84 -3.67 -8.32
C ALA A 15 16.56 -5.00 -8.64
N SER A 16 16.03 -6.13 -8.15
CA SER A 16 16.64 -7.47 -8.26
C SER A 16 18.01 -7.59 -7.57
N GLY A 17 18.25 -6.83 -6.50
CA GLY A 17 19.37 -7.05 -5.59
C GLY A 17 20.78 -6.97 -6.22
N PRO A 18 21.10 -5.97 -7.06
CA PRO A 18 22.38 -5.91 -7.79
C PRO A 18 23.61 -5.80 -6.88
N THR A 19 23.40 -5.48 -5.60
CA THR A 19 24.44 -5.29 -4.57
C THR A 19 24.28 -6.19 -3.35
N VAL A 20 23.29 -7.10 -3.35
CA VAL A 20 23.09 -8.09 -2.28
C VAL A 20 23.18 -9.49 -2.84
N LYS A 21 23.59 -10.45 -2.01
CA LYS A 21 23.77 -11.83 -2.44
C LYS A 21 22.46 -12.43 -2.91
N ASP A 22 22.52 -13.13 -4.05
CA ASP A 22 21.42 -13.98 -4.47
C ASP A 22 21.50 -15.29 -3.67
N LYS A 23 20.36 -15.73 -3.14
CA LYS A 23 20.24 -16.99 -2.38
C LYS A 23 19.58 -18.09 -3.19
N SER A 24 19.06 -17.76 -4.37
CA SER A 24 18.46 -18.72 -5.28
C SER A 24 19.52 -19.47 -6.08
N THR A 25 19.13 -20.61 -6.63
CA THR A 25 19.99 -21.48 -7.44
C THR A 25 19.45 -21.62 -8.86
N TYR A 26 20.27 -22.12 -9.78
CA TYR A 26 19.78 -22.51 -11.10
C TYR A 26 18.73 -23.62 -11.03
N ALA A 27 18.84 -24.53 -10.06
CA ALA A 27 17.79 -25.51 -9.78
C ALA A 27 16.44 -24.86 -9.42
N ASP A 28 16.43 -23.82 -8.57
CA ASP A 28 15.22 -23.07 -8.23
C ASP A 28 14.61 -22.40 -9.46
N ALA A 29 15.44 -21.76 -10.29
CA ALA A 29 15.00 -21.14 -11.53
C ALA A 29 14.44 -22.17 -12.52
N TRP A 30 15.10 -23.33 -12.67
CA TRP A 30 14.63 -24.40 -13.55
C TRP A 30 13.30 -25.01 -13.08
N ASN A 31 13.10 -25.16 -11.78
CA ASN A 31 11.82 -25.61 -11.22
C ASN A 31 10.66 -24.69 -11.63
N LEU A 32 10.90 -23.38 -11.78
CA LEU A 32 9.90 -22.44 -12.30
C LEU A 32 9.63 -22.65 -13.79
N VAL A 33 10.68 -22.92 -14.59
CA VAL A 33 10.54 -23.25 -16.02
C VAL A 33 9.62 -24.45 -16.20
N GLU A 34 9.86 -25.53 -15.46
CA GLU A 34 9.03 -26.74 -15.52
C GLU A 34 7.61 -26.50 -14.99
N ARG A 35 7.49 -25.84 -13.84
CA ARG A 35 6.20 -25.58 -13.18
C ARG A 35 5.24 -24.79 -14.06
N TYR A 36 5.76 -23.84 -14.83
CA TYR A 36 4.96 -22.97 -15.69
C TYR A 36 5.02 -23.34 -17.18
N GLY A 37 5.69 -24.44 -17.54
CA GLY A 37 5.80 -24.90 -18.93
C GLY A 37 6.50 -23.89 -19.85
N LEU A 38 7.49 -23.17 -19.34
CA LEU A 38 8.14 -22.05 -20.06
C LEU A 38 9.07 -22.49 -21.20
N GLU A 39 9.29 -23.80 -21.35
CA GLU A 39 10.04 -24.40 -22.44
C GLU A 39 9.17 -24.82 -23.64
N GLU A 40 7.84 -24.86 -23.46
CA GLU A 40 6.92 -25.21 -24.53
C GLU A 40 6.65 -23.99 -25.43
N GLU A 41 6.68 -24.18 -26.76
CA GLU A 41 6.38 -23.09 -27.71
C GLU A 41 4.95 -22.56 -27.48
N GLY A 42 4.86 -21.28 -27.12
CA GLY A 42 3.60 -20.65 -26.74
C GLY A 42 3.76 -19.17 -26.38
N LYS A 43 2.70 -18.55 -25.88
CA LYS A 43 2.64 -17.10 -25.60
C LYS A 43 3.69 -16.61 -24.58
N PHE A 44 4.15 -17.50 -23.71
CA PHE A 44 5.06 -17.19 -22.59
C PHE A 44 6.35 -18.02 -22.61
N SER A 45 6.69 -18.61 -23.76
CA SER A 45 7.92 -19.39 -23.90
C SER A 45 9.15 -18.51 -23.73
N LEU A 46 10.14 -18.98 -22.96
CA LEU A 46 11.42 -18.31 -22.84
C LEU A 46 12.25 -18.49 -24.13
N LEU A 47 13.18 -17.56 -24.36
CA LEU A 47 14.15 -17.70 -25.44
C LEU A 47 15.01 -18.96 -25.22
N SER A 48 15.37 -19.62 -26.32
CA SER A 48 16.23 -20.82 -26.32
C SER A 48 17.52 -20.61 -25.53
N GLU A 49 18.14 -19.44 -25.70
CA GLU A 49 19.38 -19.06 -25.05
C GLU A 49 19.22 -18.96 -23.53
N THR A 50 18.09 -18.46 -23.05
CA THR A 50 17.77 -18.41 -21.61
C THR A 50 17.58 -19.82 -21.06
N LEU A 51 16.83 -20.67 -21.77
CA LEU A 51 16.62 -22.06 -21.39
C LEU A 51 17.95 -22.83 -21.34
N ASP A 52 18.83 -22.61 -22.30
CA ASP A 52 20.15 -23.23 -22.33
C ASP A 52 21.02 -22.80 -21.14
N VAL A 53 21.04 -21.51 -20.80
CA VAL A 53 21.77 -21.00 -19.62
C VAL A 53 21.23 -21.62 -18.34
N LEU A 54 19.91 -21.64 -18.16
CA LEU A 54 19.29 -22.19 -16.95
C LEU A 54 19.51 -23.69 -16.81
N ARG A 55 19.37 -24.44 -17.92
CA ARG A 55 19.58 -25.90 -17.95
C ARG A 55 21.03 -26.26 -17.65
N ASN A 56 21.97 -25.59 -18.31
CA ASN A 56 23.40 -25.82 -18.10
C ASN A 56 23.81 -25.49 -16.66
N GLY A 57 23.32 -24.37 -16.11
CA GLY A 57 23.58 -23.99 -14.73
C GLY A 57 23.07 -25.03 -13.73
N ARG A 58 21.84 -25.51 -13.90
CA ARG A 58 21.26 -26.59 -13.06
C ARG A 58 22.08 -27.88 -13.15
N ASP A 59 22.48 -28.28 -14.35
CA ASP A 59 23.23 -29.51 -14.56
C ASP A 59 24.64 -29.44 -13.93
N ILE A 60 25.27 -28.27 -13.94
CA ILE A 60 26.53 -28.02 -13.22
C ILE A 60 26.32 -28.15 -11.71
N GLU A 61 25.33 -27.45 -11.14
CA GLU A 61 25.01 -27.53 -9.71
C GLU A 61 24.73 -28.96 -9.24
N ALA A 62 23.99 -29.75 -10.02
CA ALA A 62 23.68 -31.15 -9.69
C ALA A 62 24.93 -32.04 -9.66
N ASN A 63 25.90 -31.79 -10.55
CA ASN A 63 27.14 -32.56 -10.62
C ASN A 63 28.15 -32.16 -9.53
N ASP A 64 28.13 -30.90 -9.09
CA ASP A 64 28.99 -30.41 -8.02
C ASP A 64 28.54 -30.95 -6.65
N ASN A 65 27.24 -31.04 -6.40
CA ASN A 65 26.69 -31.67 -5.18
C ASN A 65 26.99 -33.19 -5.09
N ALA A 66 27.33 -33.85 -6.20
CA ALA A 66 27.65 -35.28 -6.25
C ALA A 66 29.15 -35.57 -6.06
N ASN A 67 30.01 -34.56 -6.22
CA ASN A 67 31.46 -34.66 -6.05
C ASN A 67 31.89 -33.79 -4.86
N ASP A 68 32.15 -34.43 -3.72
CA ASP A 68 32.56 -33.84 -2.42
C ASP A 68 33.85 -32.96 -2.44
N ASN A 69 34.34 -32.51 -3.59
CA ASN A 69 35.54 -31.68 -3.69
C ASN A 69 35.50 -30.67 -4.87
N ALA A 70 35.54 -29.39 -4.50
CA ALA A 70 36.15 -28.25 -5.20
C ALA A 70 35.37 -27.42 -6.24
N ASN A 71 34.13 -27.77 -6.62
CA ASN A 71 33.38 -26.99 -7.63
C ASN A 71 32.11 -26.27 -7.16
N GLU A 72 31.66 -26.42 -5.90
CA GLU A 72 30.58 -25.60 -5.27
C GLU A 72 30.82 -24.07 -5.37
N ASN A 73 31.99 -23.67 -5.87
CA ASN A 73 32.56 -22.37 -5.71
C ASN A 73 32.37 -21.42 -6.88
N GLN A 74 32.16 -21.82 -8.15
CA GLN A 74 32.31 -20.81 -9.24
C GLN A 74 31.19 -19.75 -9.29
N ASN A 75 29.92 -20.16 -9.15
CA ASN A 75 28.80 -19.22 -9.12
C ASN A 75 28.75 -18.44 -7.80
N GLN A 76 29.00 -19.12 -6.68
CA GLN A 76 29.04 -18.48 -5.37
C GLN A 76 30.24 -17.52 -5.23
N GLU A 77 31.42 -17.87 -5.78
CA GLU A 77 32.59 -16.98 -5.84
C GLU A 77 32.34 -15.80 -6.77
N ALA A 78 31.64 -15.99 -7.88
CA ALA A 78 31.26 -14.89 -8.76
C ALA A 78 30.27 -13.93 -8.06
N ASP A 79 29.31 -14.48 -7.32
CA ASP A 79 28.37 -13.68 -6.54
C ASP A 79 29.05 -12.96 -5.37
N ASP A 80 29.90 -13.68 -4.64
CA ASP A 80 30.71 -13.15 -3.56
C ASP A 80 31.63 -12.04 -4.07
N ALA A 81 32.28 -12.22 -5.22
CA ALA A 81 33.10 -11.19 -5.86
C ALA A 81 32.26 -9.98 -6.32
N ARG A 82 31.04 -10.21 -6.84
CA ARG A 82 30.10 -9.15 -7.24
C ARG A 82 29.75 -8.25 -6.05
N VAL A 83 29.51 -8.82 -4.87
CA VAL A 83 29.09 -8.05 -3.69
C VAL A 83 30.24 -7.65 -2.74
N ALA A 84 31.45 -8.19 -2.92
CA ALA A 84 32.57 -8.08 -1.98
C ALA A 84 32.92 -6.65 -1.53
N ASN A 85 32.70 -5.66 -2.40
CA ASN A 85 33.01 -4.25 -2.13
C ASN A 85 31.76 -3.34 -2.12
N SER A 86 30.60 -3.92 -1.82
CA SER A 86 29.32 -3.20 -1.80
C SER A 86 28.82 -3.00 -0.37
N ASP A 87 28.55 -1.75 0.00
CA ASP A 87 27.80 -1.39 1.21
C ASP A 87 26.40 -0.91 0.83
N THR A 88 25.38 -1.64 1.30
CA THR A 88 23.97 -1.31 1.03
C THR A 88 23.35 -0.64 2.24
N VAL A 89 23.03 0.65 2.08
CA VAL A 89 22.39 1.48 3.11
C VAL A 89 21.00 1.87 2.65
N LEU A 90 19.98 1.51 3.42
CA LEU A 90 18.60 1.96 3.23
C LEU A 90 18.47 3.38 3.78
N VAL A 91 18.19 4.34 2.88
CA VAL A 91 18.12 5.78 3.22
C VAL A 91 16.69 6.31 3.29
N GLY A 92 15.73 5.55 2.78
CA GLY A 92 14.31 5.84 2.87
C GLY A 92 13.47 4.59 2.66
N ASN A 93 12.37 4.48 3.39
CA ASN A 93 11.37 3.42 3.29
C ASN A 93 10.07 3.87 3.98
N ASN A 94 9.05 3.01 3.92
CA ASN A 94 7.78 3.21 4.60
C ASN A 94 7.96 3.41 6.13
N ALA A 95 8.81 2.60 6.77
CA ALA A 95 8.99 2.65 8.22
C ALA A 95 9.57 4.00 8.72
N LEU A 96 10.49 4.59 7.95
CA LEU A 96 11.04 5.92 8.23
C LEU A 96 9.97 7.01 8.08
N ALA A 97 9.11 6.93 7.05
CA ALA A 97 8.00 7.86 6.87
C ALA A 97 6.99 7.78 8.02
N VAL A 98 6.59 6.57 8.43
CA VAL A 98 5.71 6.34 9.59
C VAL A 98 6.32 6.87 10.88
N THR A 99 7.61 6.62 11.10
CA THR A 99 8.32 7.11 12.30
C THR A 99 8.38 8.63 12.32
N ALA A 100 8.66 9.27 11.18
CA ALA A 100 8.67 10.72 11.06
C ALA A 100 7.28 11.33 11.33
N ALA A 101 6.20 10.71 10.82
CA ALA A 101 4.83 11.14 11.10
C ALA A 101 4.49 11.04 12.61
N ALA A 102 4.96 9.98 13.29
CA ALA A 102 4.75 9.81 14.73
C ALA A 102 5.48 10.87 15.56
N GLN A 103 6.73 11.18 15.20
CA GLN A 103 7.51 12.25 15.84
C GLN A 103 6.84 13.62 15.67
N GLU A 104 6.31 13.90 14.48
CA GLU A 104 5.60 15.16 14.24
C GLU A 104 4.27 15.22 15.00
N ALA A 105 3.51 14.13 15.08
CA ALA A 105 2.30 14.06 15.88
C ALA A 105 2.57 14.33 17.38
N GLU A 106 3.65 13.76 17.93
CA GLU A 106 4.09 14.06 19.30
C GLU A 106 4.45 15.54 19.48
N ARG A 107 5.18 16.12 18.53
CA ARG A 107 5.52 17.56 18.54
C ARG A 107 4.29 18.46 18.54
N LEU A 108 3.21 18.02 17.90
CA LEU A 108 1.91 18.70 17.86
C LEU A 108 1.03 18.42 19.10
N GLY A 109 1.49 17.58 20.03
CA GLY A 109 0.83 17.29 21.31
C GLY A 109 -0.14 16.10 21.28
N TYR A 110 -0.09 15.27 20.25
CA TYR A 110 -0.82 13.99 20.21
C TYR A 110 -0.03 12.88 20.90
N ASN A 111 -0.73 11.84 21.33
CA ASN A 111 -0.14 10.57 21.76
C ASN A 111 -0.10 9.62 20.55
N PRO A 112 1.03 9.49 19.84
CA PRO A 112 1.11 8.64 18.65
C PRO A 112 1.14 7.15 19.02
N VAL A 113 0.50 6.33 18.18
CA VAL A 113 0.61 4.88 18.19
C VAL A 113 0.88 4.41 16.78
N ILE A 114 2.05 3.80 16.57
CA ILE A 114 2.37 3.13 15.32
C ILE A 114 1.69 1.75 15.33
N LEU A 115 0.72 1.54 14.45
CA LEU A 115 -0.02 0.29 14.32
C LEU A 115 0.76 -0.78 13.53
N GLY A 116 1.67 -0.34 12.65
CA GLY A 116 2.50 -1.19 11.80
C GLY A 116 3.02 -0.45 10.58
N THR A 117 4.02 -1.03 9.90
CA THR A 117 4.65 -0.49 8.69
C THR A 117 4.51 -1.42 7.48
N THR A 118 3.74 -2.50 7.66
CA THR A 118 3.51 -3.56 6.67
C THR A 118 2.02 -3.93 6.65
N ILE A 119 1.13 -2.96 6.81
CA ILE A 119 -0.31 -3.20 6.75
C ILE A 119 -0.71 -3.52 5.31
N GLU A 120 -1.31 -4.68 5.12
CA GLU A 120 -1.80 -5.16 3.83
C GLU A 120 -3.26 -5.59 3.96
N GLY A 121 -3.95 -5.63 2.83
CA GLY A 121 -5.34 -6.09 2.73
C GLY A 121 -6.23 -5.15 1.94
N GLU A 122 -7.50 -5.50 1.88
CA GLU A 122 -8.50 -4.74 1.12
C GLU A 122 -8.73 -3.36 1.75
N ALA A 123 -8.58 -2.30 0.95
CA ALA A 123 -8.60 -0.90 1.37
C ALA A 123 -9.82 -0.56 2.24
N ALA A 124 -11.02 -0.91 1.79
CA ALA A 124 -12.26 -0.66 2.52
C ALA A 124 -12.33 -1.42 3.87
N HIS A 125 -11.75 -2.61 3.96
CA HIS A 125 -11.71 -3.37 5.22
C HIS A 125 -10.74 -2.74 6.22
N ILE A 126 -9.56 -2.31 5.77
CA ILE A 126 -8.58 -1.63 6.61
C ILE A 126 -9.14 -0.32 7.18
N ALA A 127 -9.84 0.48 6.35
CA ALA A 127 -10.54 1.67 6.81
C ALA A 127 -11.54 1.37 7.94
N ASN A 128 -12.31 0.29 7.81
CA ASN A 128 -13.24 -0.14 8.84
C ASN A 128 -12.52 -0.48 10.16
N VAL A 129 -11.38 -1.16 10.11
CA VAL A 129 -10.58 -1.47 11.31
C VAL A 129 -10.11 -0.18 11.98
N TYR A 130 -9.52 0.75 11.22
CA TYR A 130 -9.01 2.01 11.75
C TYR A 130 -10.10 2.86 12.41
N VAL A 131 -11.25 3.03 11.77
CA VAL A 131 -12.37 3.79 12.36
C VAL A 131 -12.90 3.13 13.63
N SER A 132 -12.96 1.80 13.69
CA SER A 132 -13.36 1.09 14.91
C SER A 132 -12.38 1.27 16.07
N MET A 133 -11.07 1.32 15.80
CA MET A 133 -10.07 1.60 16.84
C MET A 133 -10.21 3.03 17.37
N ALA A 134 -10.41 4.00 16.47
CA ALA A 134 -10.62 5.40 16.85
C ALA A 134 -11.93 5.60 17.63
N GLU A 135 -13.01 4.93 17.22
CA GLU A 135 -14.28 4.90 17.95
C GLU A 135 -14.09 4.36 19.37
N GLN A 136 -13.35 3.25 19.52
CA GLN A 136 -13.12 2.63 20.81
C GLN A 136 -12.27 3.54 21.73
N LEU A 137 -11.26 4.23 21.20
CA LEU A 137 -10.52 5.25 21.94
C LEU A 137 -11.43 6.38 22.44
N GLN A 138 -12.32 6.90 21.58
CA GLN A 138 -13.26 7.95 21.96
C GLN A 138 -14.23 7.49 23.06
N LYS A 139 -14.77 6.27 22.96
CA LYS A 139 -15.65 5.69 23.98
C LYS A 139 -14.93 5.49 25.31
N SER A 140 -13.69 5.00 25.28
CA SER A 140 -12.87 4.78 26.48
C SER A 140 -12.45 6.07 27.19
N ALA A 141 -12.40 7.21 26.49
CA ALA A 141 -12.14 8.51 27.09
C ALA A 141 -13.35 9.11 27.84
N SER A 142 -14.56 8.55 27.66
CA SER A 142 -15.75 9.02 28.35
C SER A 142 -15.75 8.56 29.82
N ALA A 143 -16.03 9.48 30.75
CA ALA A 143 -15.97 9.24 32.20
C ALA A 143 -16.88 8.12 32.73
N SER A 144 -17.81 7.61 31.90
CA SER A 144 -18.74 6.52 32.23
C SER A 144 -18.31 5.16 31.66
N SER A 145 -17.16 5.06 30.97
CA SER A 145 -16.72 3.79 30.39
C SER A 145 -16.06 2.89 31.43
N THR A 146 -16.57 1.66 31.55
CA THR A 146 -15.93 0.57 32.31
C THR A 146 -14.87 -0.18 31.49
N SER A 147 -14.79 0.09 30.20
CA SER A 147 -13.83 -0.54 29.28
C SER A 147 -12.69 0.43 28.95
N SER A 148 -11.48 0.08 29.41
CA SER A 148 -10.25 0.74 28.99
C SER A 148 -9.81 0.15 27.64
N PHE A 149 -9.47 1.01 26.68
CA PHE A 149 -8.79 0.61 25.46
C PHE A 149 -7.36 1.15 25.52
N PRO A 150 -6.42 0.35 26.06
CA PRO A 150 -5.14 0.85 26.56
C PRO A 150 -4.10 1.03 25.46
N ILE A 151 -4.51 1.41 24.24
CA ILE A 151 -3.55 1.65 23.14
C ILE A 151 -3.00 3.09 23.19
N ALA A 152 -3.81 4.07 23.62
CA ALA A 152 -3.41 5.47 23.80
C ALA A 152 -4.42 6.26 24.63
N SER A 153 -4.00 7.42 25.12
CA SER A 153 -4.87 8.46 25.67
C SER A 153 -5.18 9.52 24.62
N LEU A 154 -6.32 10.21 24.74
CA LEU A 154 -6.63 11.35 23.88
C LEU A 154 -5.86 12.62 24.30
N PRO A 155 -5.48 13.51 23.37
CA PRO A 155 -5.62 13.36 21.91
C PRO A 155 -4.64 12.30 21.37
N ALA A 156 -5.10 11.41 20.50
CA ALA A 156 -4.31 10.29 19.98
C ALA A 156 -4.11 10.41 18.47
N ALA A 157 -2.99 9.92 17.96
CA ALA A 157 -2.73 9.77 16.53
C ALA A 157 -2.41 8.30 16.24
N LEU A 158 -3.32 7.60 15.56
CA LEU A 158 -3.07 6.24 15.09
C LEU A 158 -2.40 6.32 13.72
N ILE A 159 -1.20 5.77 13.59
CA ILE A 159 -0.37 5.90 12.41
C ILE A 159 -0.02 4.51 11.91
N ALA A 160 -0.22 4.29 10.62
CA ALA A 160 0.08 3.03 9.97
C ALA A 160 0.73 3.31 8.62
N GLY A 161 1.57 2.38 8.20
CA GLY A 161 2.09 2.32 6.84
C GLY A 161 1.97 0.91 6.31
N GLY A 162 1.92 0.80 4.99
CA GLY A 162 1.77 -0.45 4.28
C GLY A 162 1.28 -0.19 2.87
N GLU A 163 0.74 -1.24 2.24
CA GLU A 163 0.31 -1.22 0.85
C GLU A 163 -1.02 -2.00 0.74
N THR A 164 -2.14 -1.27 0.84
CA THR A 164 -3.47 -1.89 0.67
C THR A 164 -3.77 -2.13 -0.80
N THR A 165 -4.76 -2.97 -1.08
CA THR A 165 -5.21 -3.27 -2.44
C THR A 165 -6.69 -2.96 -2.60
N VAL A 166 -7.09 -2.74 -3.85
CA VAL A 166 -8.49 -2.67 -4.26
C VAL A 166 -8.75 -3.79 -5.25
N THR A 167 -9.69 -4.67 -4.94
CA THR A 167 -10.06 -5.77 -5.83
C THR A 167 -11.11 -5.33 -6.84
N LEU A 168 -10.66 -4.94 -8.04
CA LEU A 168 -11.56 -4.50 -9.11
C LEU A 168 -12.29 -5.67 -9.78
N SER A 169 -13.58 -5.48 -10.05
CA SER A 169 -14.35 -6.38 -10.91
C SER A 169 -14.33 -5.87 -12.37
N PRO A 170 -14.50 -6.73 -13.38
CA PRO A 170 -14.57 -6.30 -14.78
C PRO A 170 -15.70 -5.30 -15.06
N GLU A 171 -16.74 -5.30 -14.23
CA GLU A 171 -17.95 -4.48 -14.39
C GLU A 171 -17.83 -3.14 -13.64
N ASN A 172 -16.98 -3.08 -12.61
CA ASN A 172 -16.80 -1.91 -11.75
C ASN A 172 -15.36 -1.41 -11.83
N THR A 173 -15.15 -0.41 -12.70
CA THR A 173 -13.85 0.21 -12.95
C THR A 173 -13.95 1.73 -12.85
N GLY A 174 -14.62 2.20 -11.79
CA GLY A 174 -14.67 3.62 -11.45
C GLY A 174 -13.28 4.24 -11.29
N LEU A 175 -13.25 5.56 -11.20
CA LEU A 175 -12.01 6.30 -11.00
C LEU A 175 -11.69 6.38 -9.51
N GLY A 176 -10.50 5.92 -9.11
CA GLY A 176 -10.13 5.88 -7.70
C GLY A 176 -8.78 5.21 -7.46
N GLY A 177 -8.40 5.15 -6.20
CA GLY A 177 -7.20 4.47 -5.74
C GLY A 177 -7.37 3.92 -4.33
N ARG A 178 -6.35 3.24 -3.83
CA ARG A 178 -6.40 2.47 -2.57
C ARG A 178 -6.51 3.39 -1.36
N ASN A 179 -5.82 4.53 -1.39
CA ASN A 179 -5.88 5.54 -0.35
C ASN A 179 -7.22 6.32 -0.38
N GLN A 180 -7.73 6.61 -1.57
CA GLN A 180 -9.04 7.22 -1.75
C GLN A 180 -10.17 6.29 -1.31
N GLU A 181 -10.04 4.99 -1.57
CA GLU A 181 -11.00 3.97 -1.13
C GLU A 181 -10.99 3.79 0.39
N ILE A 182 -9.80 3.85 1.03
CA ILE A 182 -9.71 3.97 2.49
C ILE A 182 -10.47 5.19 2.98
N GLY A 183 -10.26 6.35 2.35
CA GLY A 183 -10.93 7.60 2.69
C GLY A 183 -12.46 7.50 2.60
N LEU A 184 -12.99 7.05 1.46
CA LEU A 184 -14.44 6.94 1.26
C LEU A 184 -15.08 5.93 2.23
N ALA A 185 -14.49 4.75 2.40
CA ALA A 185 -14.98 3.74 3.34
C ALA A 185 -14.96 4.26 4.79
N ALA A 186 -13.89 4.97 5.17
CA ALA A 186 -13.80 5.60 6.49
C ALA A 186 -14.87 6.68 6.68
N ALA A 187 -15.08 7.55 5.69
CA ALA A 187 -16.08 8.62 5.73
C ALA A 187 -17.50 8.07 5.96
N LEU A 188 -17.87 7.02 5.22
CA LEU A 188 -19.16 6.35 5.38
C LEU A 188 -19.32 5.78 6.79
N LYS A 189 -18.30 5.08 7.31
CA LYS A 189 -18.36 4.52 8.66
C LYS A 189 -18.40 5.60 9.75
N LEU A 190 -17.62 6.66 9.61
CA LEU A 190 -17.64 7.81 10.53
C LEU A 190 -19.03 8.48 10.54
N LYS A 191 -19.66 8.67 9.36
CA LYS A 191 -21.04 9.17 9.25
C LYS A 191 -22.01 8.24 9.99
N ASN A 192 -21.98 6.95 9.68
CA ASN A 192 -22.91 5.94 10.22
C ASN A 192 -22.78 5.76 11.74
N CYS A 193 -21.58 5.88 12.29
CA CYS A 193 -21.33 5.83 13.74
C CYS A 193 -21.54 7.18 14.45
N GLY A 194 -21.83 8.27 13.73
CA GLY A 194 -21.99 9.61 14.32
C GLY A 194 -20.68 10.21 14.86
N LEU A 195 -19.54 9.80 14.34
CA LEU A 195 -18.21 10.16 14.85
C LEU A 195 -17.70 11.44 14.17
N ARG A 196 -17.94 12.60 14.79
CA ARG A 196 -17.59 13.92 14.22
C ARG A 196 -16.21 14.46 14.61
N ASN A 197 -15.56 13.89 15.64
CA ASN A 197 -14.29 14.38 16.17
C ASN A 197 -13.09 13.51 15.76
N ILE A 198 -13.19 12.79 14.65
CA ILE A 198 -12.15 11.91 14.12
C ILE A 198 -11.90 12.32 12.67
N VAL A 199 -10.61 12.46 12.34
CA VAL A 199 -10.13 12.70 10.98
C VAL A 199 -9.27 11.50 10.58
N LEU A 200 -9.43 11.04 9.35
CA LEU A 200 -8.56 10.04 8.73
C LEU A 200 -7.93 10.63 7.48
N ALA A 201 -6.63 10.45 7.32
CA ALA A 201 -5.93 10.74 6.09
C ALA A 201 -5.16 9.49 5.62
N SER A 202 -5.25 9.17 4.32
CA SER A 202 -4.51 8.10 3.66
C SER A 202 -3.86 8.69 2.42
N ILE A 203 -2.55 8.47 2.24
CA ILE A 203 -1.74 9.19 1.25
C ILE A 203 -0.67 8.25 0.67
N GLY A 204 -0.63 8.16 -0.66
CA GLY A 204 0.47 7.58 -1.43
C GLY A 204 1.68 8.52 -1.41
N THR A 205 2.83 8.00 -0.99
CA THR A 205 4.04 8.81 -0.78
C THR A 205 4.68 9.32 -2.06
N ASP A 206 4.37 8.69 -3.21
CA ASP A 206 4.77 9.11 -4.56
C ASP A 206 3.92 10.29 -5.11
N GLY A 207 2.87 10.67 -4.38
CA GLY A 207 1.95 11.73 -4.76
C GLY A 207 0.82 11.28 -5.69
N THR A 208 0.66 9.98 -5.91
CA THR A 208 -0.39 9.41 -6.76
C THR A 208 -1.13 8.28 -6.06
N ASP A 209 -2.39 8.06 -6.43
CA ASP A 209 -3.20 6.95 -5.94
C ASP A 209 -4.15 6.48 -7.03
N GLY A 210 -3.92 5.27 -7.53
CA GLY A 210 -4.59 4.76 -8.73
C GLY A 210 -4.29 5.61 -9.98
N PRO A 211 -5.12 5.52 -11.03
CA PRO A 211 -4.96 6.32 -12.24
C PRO A 211 -5.53 7.74 -12.08
N THR A 212 -5.12 8.47 -11.02
CA THR A 212 -5.66 9.79 -10.66
C THR A 212 -4.55 10.83 -10.44
N ASP A 213 -4.93 12.10 -10.29
CA ASP A 213 -4.00 13.20 -9.93
C ASP A 213 -3.90 13.44 -8.41
N ALA A 214 -4.61 12.64 -7.60
CA ALA A 214 -4.62 12.72 -6.16
C ALA A 214 -3.69 11.68 -5.55
N ALA A 215 -3.03 12.05 -4.45
CA ALA A 215 -2.23 11.14 -3.64
C ALA A 215 -3.09 10.29 -2.70
N GLY A 216 -4.36 10.65 -2.49
CA GLY A 216 -5.21 9.97 -1.53
C GLY A 216 -6.36 10.85 -1.06
N ALA A 217 -6.77 10.66 0.21
CA ALA A 217 -7.92 11.34 0.77
C ALA A 217 -7.76 11.71 2.25
N VAL A 218 -8.38 12.83 2.64
CA VAL A 218 -8.60 13.27 4.02
C VAL A 218 -10.10 13.43 4.27
N VAL A 219 -10.59 12.76 5.32
CA VAL A 219 -12.02 12.68 5.60
C VAL A 219 -12.30 12.86 7.09
N ASP A 220 -13.46 13.42 7.40
CA ASP A 220 -14.06 13.42 8.73
C ASP A 220 -15.49 12.89 8.67
N GLY A 221 -16.16 12.76 9.81
CA GLY A 221 -17.53 12.23 9.84
C GLY A 221 -18.60 13.12 9.21
N GLY A 222 -18.29 14.37 8.85
CA GLY A 222 -19.21 15.29 8.19
C GLY A 222 -19.01 15.41 6.68
N ILE A 223 -17.95 14.81 6.11
CA ILE A 223 -17.59 15.08 4.71
C ILE A 223 -18.64 14.62 3.69
N ILE A 224 -19.27 13.47 3.94
CA ILE A 224 -20.36 12.96 3.09
C ILE A 224 -21.53 13.94 3.07
N ASP A 225 -21.94 14.46 4.24
CA ASP A 225 -23.03 15.41 4.36
C ASP A 225 -22.70 16.72 3.61
N ARG A 226 -21.44 17.17 3.66
CA ARG A 226 -20.97 18.36 2.93
C ARG A 226 -21.00 18.16 1.42
N ILE A 227 -20.53 17.01 0.93
CA ILE A 227 -20.53 16.66 -0.49
C ILE A 227 -21.97 16.56 -1.02
N GLU A 228 -22.84 15.85 -0.31
CA GLU A 228 -24.27 15.71 -0.68
C GLU A 228 -24.98 17.07 -0.68
N PHE A 229 -24.72 17.91 0.33
CA PHE A 229 -25.27 19.26 0.40
C PHE A 229 -24.83 20.11 -0.79
N TYR A 230 -23.53 20.15 -1.09
CA TYR A 230 -23.00 20.92 -2.21
C TYR A 230 -23.58 20.46 -3.55
N ALA A 231 -23.66 19.14 -3.76
CA ALA A 231 -24.19 18.55 -4.98
C ALA A 231 -25.66 18.91 -5.21
N ASN A 232 -26.47 18.91 -4.15
CA ASN A 232 -27.88 19.30 -4.20
C ASN A 232 -28.07 20.80 -4.52
N GLU A 233 -27.20 21.67 -4.00
CA GLU A 233 -27.28 23.12 -4.31
C GLU A 233 -26.88 23.45 -5.76
N HIS A 234 -26.09 22.61 -6.41
CA HIS A 234 -25.53 22.84 -7.75
C HIS A 234 -26.10 21.88 -8.82
N GLU A 235 -27.25 21.23 -8.57
CA GLU A 235 -27.91 20.30 -9.49
C GLU A 235 -28.17 20.87 -10.90
N HIS A 236 -28.29 22.19 -11.05
CA HIS A 236 -28.52 22.83 -12.36
C HIS A 236 -27.28 22.90 -13.26
N GLU A 237 -26.07 22.73 -12.70
CA GLU A 237 -24.81 22.80 -13.48
C GLU A 237 -24.38 21.42 -14.01
N HIS A 238 -24.94 20.35 -13.47
CA HIS A 238 -24.61 18.97 -13.84
C HIS A 238 -25.80 18.32 -14.55
N GLU A 239 -25.70 18.17 -15.88
CA GLU A 239 -26.71 17.50 -16.72
C GLU A 239 -27.19 16.17 -16.11
N HIS A 240 -28.40 16.16 -15.54
CA HIS A 240 -29.29 15.02 -15.27
C HIS A 240 -28.63 13.64 -15.00
N LYS A 241 -27.53 13.56 -14.26
CA LYS A 241 -26.99 12.31 -13.75
C LYS A 241 -27.52 12.11 -12.35
N HIS A 242 -28.19 10.98 -12.13
CA HIS A 242 -28.59 10.54 -10.80
C HIS A 242 -27.36 10.57 -9.88
N LEU A 243 -27.45 11.32 -8.78
CA LEU A 243 -26.36 11.44 -7.80
C LEU A 243 -26.12 10.07 -7.17
N GLN A 244 -25.02 9.44 -7.56
CA GLN A 244 -24.59 8.16 -6.99
C GLN A 244 -24.27 8.36 -5.50
N SER A 245 -24.79 7.48 -4.63
CA SER A 245 -24.50 7.54 -3.19
C SER A 245 -23.02 7.23 -2.89
N GLY A 246 -22.55 7.53 -1.68
CA GLY A 246 -21.19 7.15 -1.27
C GLY A 246 -20.99 5.63 -1.24
N GLU A 247 -22.02 4.89 -0.86
CA GLU A 247 -22.03 3.43 -0.88
C GLU A 247 -21.94 2.87 -2.31
N ASP A 248 -22.68 3.46 -3.24
CA ASP A 248 -22.59 3.07 -4.65
C ASP A 248 -21.21 3.43 -5.23
N ALA A 249 -20.68 4.61 -4.91
CA ALA A 249 -19.33 5.00 -5.35
C ALA A 249 -18.25 4.05 -4.82
N LEU A 250 -18.37 3.60 -3.57
CA LEU A 250 -17.45 2.60 -3.01
C LEU A 250 -17.59 1.25 -3.72
N ARG A 251 -18.82 0.78 -3.96
CA ARG A 251 -19.08 -0.48 -4.67
C ARG A 251 -18.56 -0.47 -6.11
N ASP A 252 -18.63 0.68 -6.76
CA ASP A 252 -18.30 0.84 -8.17
C ASP A 252 -16.83 1.29 -8.37
N HIS A 253 -16.05 1.37 -7.27
CA HIS A 253 -14.66 1.83 -7.20
C HIS A 253 -14.43 3.24 -7.75
N ASP A 254 -15.41 4.13 -7.58
CA ASP A 254 -15.42 5.51 -8.08
C ASP A 254 -15.17 6.53 -6.97
N SER A 255 -14.23 6.21 -6.07
CA SER A 255 -13.92 7.01 -4.88
C SER A 255 -13.38 8.40 -5.23
N TYR A 256 -12.60 8.53 -6.30
CA TYR A 256 -12.10 9.82 -6.78
C TYR A 256 -13.25 10.76 -7.12
N THR A 257 -14.12 10.30 -8.02
CA THR A 257 -15.23 11.09 -8.57
C THR A 257 -16.18 11.53 -7.46
N PHE A 258 -16.43 10.67 -6.46
CA PHE A 258 -17.27 11.03 -5.32
C PHE A 258 -16.62 12.09 -4.42
N LEU A 259 -15.35 11.92 -4.07
CA LEU A 259 -14.64 12.82 -3.15
C LEU A 259 -14.31 14.19 -3.78
N ASP A 260 -14.28 14.28 -5.11
CA ASP A 260 -14.01 15.52 -5.87
C ASP A 260 -15.25 16.39 -6.10
N ARG A 261 -16.47 15.90 -5.84
CA ARG A 261 -17.73 16.57 -6.27
C ARG A 261 -17.94 17.96 -5.72
N SER A 262 -17.46 18.21 -4.51
CA SER A 262 -17.58 19.51 -3.85
C SER A 262 -16.60 20.57 -4.38
N LYS A 263 -15.65 20.17 -5.23
CA LYS A 263 -14.51 21.00 -5.68
C LYS A 263 -13.76 21.61 -4.48
N ASP A 264 -12.78 22.48 -4.73
CA ASP A 264 -11.75 22.94 -3.79
C ASP A 264 -12.21 23.33 -2.36
N GLU A 265 -13.49 23.68 -2.14
CA GLU A 265 -13.98 24.12 -0.84
C GLU A 265 -14.26 22.96 0.14
N TYR A 266 -14.67 21.77 -0.35
CA TYR A 266 -14.94 20.61 0.50
C TYR A 266 -14.44 19.28 -0.06
N SER A 267 -13.53 19.31 -1.04
CA SER A 267 -12.97 18.09 -1.62
C SER A 267 -12.28 17.26 -0.53
N GLY A 268 -12.56 15.96 -0.53
CA GLY A 268 -11.87 15.02 0.35
C GLY A 268 -10.53 14.57 -0.20
N LEU A 269 -10.13 15.03 -1.38
CA LEU A 269 -8.90 14.59 -2.03
C LEU A 269 -7.67 15.34 -1.52
N ILE A 270 -6.55 14.62 -1.45
CA ILE A 270 -5.23 15.19 -1.18
C ILE A 270 -4.46 15.22 -2.49
N LYS A 271 -4.16 16.42 -3.00
CA LYS A 271 -3.36 16.61 -4.22
C LYS A 271 -2.02 17.23 -3.86
N THR A 272 -0.97 16.39 -3.81
CA THR A 272 0.40 16.84 -3.52
C THR A 272 1.19 17.20 -4.78
N GLY A 273 0.75 16.70 -5.95
CA GLY A 273 1.61 16.57 -7.12
C GLY A 273 2.67 15.48 -6.91
N ALA A 274 3.49 15.25 -7.93
CA ALA A 274 4.61 14.31 -7.85
C ALA A 274 5.62 14.74 -6.78
N THR A 275 6.04 13.81 -5.93
CA THR A 275 6.90 14.09 -4.77
C THR A 275 8.38 13.78 -4.99
N GLY A 276 8.72 13.09 -6.08
CA GLY A 276 10.10 12.75 -6.45
C GLY A 276 10.18 11.91 -7.71
#